data_AF-A0A447XVU2-F1
#
_entry.id   AF-A0A447XVU2-F1
#
_cell.length_a   1.000
_cell.length_b   1.000
_cell.length_c   1.000
_cell.angle_alpha   90.00
_cell.angle_beta   90.00
_cell.angle_gamma   90.00
#
_symmetry.space_group_name_H-M   'P 1'
#
loop_
_entity.id
_entity.type
_entity.pdbx_description
1 polymer ?
#
loop_
_entity_poly.entity_id
_entity_poly.type
_entity_poly.pdbx_seq_one_letter_code
_entity_poly.pdbx_strand_id
1 'polypeptide(L)'
;MDSVSQSVSRDNISITLTRKEFQLLWLLASRAGEIIPRTVIASEIWGINFDSDTNTVDVAIRRLRAKVDDPFPEKLISTIRGMGYSFVAVKKIMKRLSITVRLTLLFILLLFVAGAGIVWTLYNGLASELKWRDDTTLINRTAQIKQLLI
;
A
#
# COMPACT_ATOMS: atom_id res chain seq x y z
N MET A 1 5.62 -28.74 1.50
CA MET A 1 5.27 -29.16 2.88
C MET A 1 5.63 -30.60 3.02
N ASP A 2 6.26 -30.98 4.12
CA ASP A 2 6.56 -32.38 4.42
C ASP A 2 5.66 -32.84 5.56
N SER A 3 4.83 -33.84 5.28
CA SER A 3 3.89 -34.43 6.24
C SER A 3 4.58 -35.26 7.31
N VAL A 4 5.80 -35.75 7.06
CA VAL A 4 6.53 -36.63 7.97
C VAL A 4 7.32 -35.81 9.00
N SER A 5 8.04 -34.78 8.55
CA SER A 5 8.80 -33.89 9.45
C SER A 5 7.96 -32.75 10.04
N GLN A 6 6.67 -32.64 9.65
CA GLN A 6 5.79 -31.50 9.98
C GLN A 6 6.42 -30.15 9.64
N SER A 7 7.29 -30.13 8.62
CA SER A 7 8.01 -28.93 8.22
C SER A 7 7.30 -28.24 7.07
N VAL A 8 7.22 -26.92 7.18
CA VAL A 8 6.61 -26.06 6.18
C VAL A 8 7.65 -25.04 5.77
N SER A 9 7.94 -24.98 4.49
CA SER A 9 8.76 -23.93 3.90
C SER A 9 7.90 -23.00 3.06
N ARG A 10 8.20 -21.70 3.13
CA ARG A 10 7.58 -20.66 2.31
C ARG A 10 8.67 -19.69 1.84
N ASP A 11 8.76 -19.44 0.53
CA ASP A 11 9.84 -18.67 -0.11
C ASP A 11 11.24 -19.06 0.40
N ASN A 12 11.55 -20.37 0.46
CA ASN A 12 12.80 -20.93 1.01
C ASN A 12 13.06 -20.67 2.51
N ILE A 13 12.11 -20.08 3.24
CA ILE A 13 12.19 -19.91 4.70
C ILE A 13 11.47 -21.08 5.37
N SER A 14 12.18 -21.83 6.22
CA SER A 14 11.57 -22.86 7.05
C SER A 14 10.80 -22.24 8.20
N ILE A 15 9.54 -22.63 8.36
CA ILE A 15 8.63 -22.14 9.39
C ILE A 15 8.41 -23.26 10.41
N THR A 16 8.85 -23.02 11.64
CA THR A 16 8.63 -23.96 12.75
C THR A 16 7.21 -23.80 13.31
N LEU A 17 6.37 -24.78 13.00
CA LEU A 17 5.00 -24.87 13.49
C LEU A 17 4.89 -25.91 14.59
N THR A 18 3.97 -25.70 15.52
CA THR A 18 3.59 -26.75 16.47
C THR A 18 2.72 -27.80 15.77
N ARG A 19 2.61 -29.01 16.35
CA ARG A 19 1.82 -30.12 15.79
C ARG A 19 0.39 -29.72 15.41
N LYS A 20 -0.28 -28.95 16.29
CA LYS A 20 -1.66 -28.47 16.06
C LYS A 20 -1.74 -27.39 14.97
N GLU A 21 -0.79 -26.45 14.96
CA GLU A 21 -0.71 -25.43 13.89
C GLU A 21 -0.48 -26.07 12.53
N PHE A 22 0.39 -27.09 12.47
CA PHE A 22 0.64 -27.86 11.25
C PHE A 22 -0.62 -28.58 10.78
N GLN A 23 -1.33 -29.28 11.67
CA GLN A 23 -2.59 -29.96 11.34
C GLN A 23 -3.66 -28.98 10.85
N LEU A 24 -3.77 -27.80 11.49
CA LEU A 24 -4.68 -26.75 11.06
C LEU A 24 -4.35 -26.25 9.65
N LEU A 25 -3.08 -25.94 9.41
CA LEU A 25 -2.62 -25.49 8.11
C LEU A 25 -2.82 -26.57 7.05
N TRP A 26 -2.55 -27.83 7.39
CA TRP A 26 -2.76 -28.97 6.50
C TRP A 26 -4.23 -29.16 6.15
N LEU A 27 -5.14 -29.10 7.12
CA LEU A 27 -6.58 -29.21 6.91
C LEU A 27 -7.11 -28.09 6.00
N LEU A 28 -6.63 -26.87 6.23
CA LEU A 28 -6.95 -25.70 5.42
C LEU A 28 -6.40 -25.84 4.00
N ALA A 29 -5.15 -26.29 3.86
CA ALA A 29 -4.49 -26.46 2.57
C ALA A 29 -5.03 -27.66 1.75
N SER A 30 -5.45 -28.74 2.41
CA SER A 30 -6.04 -29.91 1.74
C SER A 30 -7.41 -29.61 1.15
N ARG A 31 -8.15 -28.67 1.75
CA ARG A 31 -9.41 -28.11 1.23
C ARG A 31 -9.24 -26.66 0.74
N ALA A 32 -8.12 -26.38 0.09
CA ALA A 32 -7.85 -25.05 -0.46
C ALA A 32 -8.97 -24.61 -1.42
N GLY A 33 -9.46 -23.38 -1.27
CA GLY A 33 -10.59 -22.86 -2.03
C GLY A 33 -11.97 -23.05 -1.38
N GLU A 34 -12.09 -23.96 -0.41
CA GLU A 34 -13.35 -24.18 0.31
C GLU A 34 -13.41 -23.34 1.59
N ILE A 35 -14.64 -23.05 2.05
CA ILE A 35 -14.87 -22.39 3.33
C ILE A 35 -15.10 -23.47 4.38
N ILE A 36 -14.17 -23.59 5.33
CA ILE A 36 -14.27 -24.54 6.42
C ILE A 36 -14.86 -23.84 7.65
N PRO A 37 -16.01 -24.31 8.18
CA PRO A 37 -16.60 -23.78 9.40
C PRO A 37 -15.69 -23.97 10.61
N ARG A 38 -15.80 -23.05 11.58
CA ARG A 38 -15.05 -23.14 12.85
C ARG A 38 -15.32 -24.45 13.60
N THR A 39 -16.55 -24.95 13.50
CA THR A 39 -17.01 -26.18 14.14
C THR A 39 -16.26 -27.40 13.62
N VAL A 40 -16.14 -27.50 12.30
CA VAL A 40 -15.43 -28.58 11.61
C VAL A 40 -13.94 -28.53 11.94
N ILE A 41 -13.35 -27.33 12.00
CA ILE A 41 -11.94 -27.17 12.38
C ILE A 41 -11.72 -27.63 13.83
N ALA A 42 -12.61 -27.25 14.75
CA ALA A 42 -12.53 -27.65 16.15
C ALA A 42 -12.67 -29.17 16.32
N SER A 43 -13.65 -29.78 15.63
CA SER A 43 -13.90 -31.22 15.72
C SER A 43 -12.74 -32.04 15.13
N GLU A 44 -12.20 -31.64 13.98
CA GLU A 44 -11.17 -32.44 13.28
C GLU A 44 -9.81 -32.41 13.98
N ILE A 45 -9.44 -31.27 14.58
CA ILE A 45 -8.10 -31.08 15.16
C ILE A 45 -8.09 -31.30 16.67
N TRP A 46 -9.15 -30.90 17.37
CA TRP A 46 -9.24 -31.01 18.82
C TRP A 46 -10.20 -32.12 19.29
N GLY A 47 -11.04 -32.69 18.42
CA GLY A 47 -11.97 -33.76 18.81
C GLY A 47 -13.08 -33.31 19.76
N ILE A 48 -13.34 -32.00 19.83
CA ILE A 48 -14.28 -31.40 20.78
C ILE A 48 -15.61 -31.15 20.08
N ASN A 49 -16.71 -31.56 20.71
CA ASN A 49 -18.04 -31.13 20.33
C ASN A 49 -18.26 -29.66 20.75
N PHE A 50 -18.99 -28.92 19.92
CA PHE A 50 -19.19 -27.46 19.83
C PHE A 50 -19.26 -26.63 21.14
N ASP A 51 -19.45 -27.25 22.31
CA ASP A 51 -19.58 -26.57 23.60
C ASP A 51 -18.26 -26.14 24.25
N SER A 52 -17.10 -26.64 23.81
CA SER A 52 -15.80 -26.23 24.38
C SER A 52 -15.00 -25.34 23.42
N ASP A 53 -15.04 -24.04 23.69
CA ASP A 53 -14.04 -23.03 23.33
C ASP A 53 -13.69 -22.87 21.85
N THR A 54 -14.64 -22.35 21.06
CA THR A 54 -14.41 -21.76 19.71
C THR A 54 -13.21 -20.78 19.69
N ASN A 55 -12.90 -20.18 20.83
CA ASN A 55 -11.77 -19.25 21.00
C ASN A 55 -10.41 -19.94 20.73
N THR A 56 -10.29 -21.24 20.97
CA THR A 56 -9.04 -21.99 20.74
C THR A 56 -8.67 -22.04 19.26
N VAL A 57 -9.66 -22.21 18.37
CA VAL A 57 -9.46 -22.19 16.92
C VAL A 57 -8.99 -20.81 16.47
N ASP A 58 -9.65 -19.75 16.95
CA ASP A 58 -9.33 -18.38 16.60
C ASP A 58 -7.90 -18.00 17.06
N VAL A 59 -7.49 -18.43 18.26
CA VAL A 59 -6.11 -18.25 18.76
C VAL A 59 -5.10 -19.04 17.92
N ALA A 60 -5.41 -20.28 17.54
CA ALA A 60 -4.54 -21.09 16.70
C ALA A 60 -4.37 -20.48 15.29
N ILE A 61 -5.48 -20.03 14.66
CA ILE A 61 -5.45 -19.30 13.39
C ILE A 61 -4.58 -18.05 13.52
N ARG A 62 -4.71 -17.28 14.61
CA ARG A 62 -3.94 -16.07 14.84
C ARG A 62 -2.44 -16.36 14.96
N ARG A 63 -2.05 -17.38 15.72
CA ARG A 63 -0.65 -17.79 15.86
C ARG A 63 -0.07 -18.32 14.55
N LEU A 64 -0.86 -19.10 13.82
CA LEU A 64 -0.50 -19.60 12.50
C LEU A 64 -0.27 -18.45 11.51
N ARG A 65 -1.17 -17.46 11.48
CA ARG A 65 -0.99 -16.24 10.66
C ARG A 65 0.24 -15.45 11.04
N ALA A 66 0.54 -15.30 12.34
CA ALA A 66 1.74 -14.60 12.79
C ALA A 66 3.05 -15.23 12.26
N LYS A 67 3.04 -16.54 12.00
CA LYS A 67 4.20 -17.27 11.47
C LYS A 67 4.20 -17.39 9.95
N VAL A 68 3.02 -17.58 9.35
CA VAL A 68 2.88 -17.92 7.92
C VAL A 68 2.47 -16.74 7.07
N ASP A 69 1.63 -15.82 7.56
CA ASP A 69 1.08 -14.71 6.79
C ASP A 69 1.73 -13.36 7.12
N ASP A 70 1.98 -13.04 8.39
CA ASP A 70 2.53 -11.74 8.80
C ASP A 70 3.92 -11.42 8.22
N PRO A 71 4.88 -12.37 8.13
CA PRO A 71 6.18 -12.10 7.50
C PRO A 71 6.11 -12.01 5.96
N PHE A 72 4.98 -12.36 5.34
CA PHE A 72 4.87 -12.44 3.88
C PHE A 72 3.85 -11.43 3.33
N PRO A 73 4.11 -10.84 2.15
CA PRO A 73 3.19 -9.86 1.57
C PRO A 73 1.86 -10.47 1.07
N GLU A 74 1.83 -11.78 0.86
CA GLU A 74 0.67 -12.53 0.39
C GLU A 74 0.01 -13.28 1.54
N LYS A 75 -1.28 -13.06 1.76
CA LYS A 75 -2.04 -13.76 2.80
C LYS A 75 -2.68 -15.00 2.21
N LEU A 76 -2.44 -16.15 2.82
CA LEU A 76 -2.98 -17.45 2.40
C LEU A 76 -4.27 -17.79 3.14
N ILE A 77 -4.45 -17.28 4.36
CA ILE A 77 -5.62 -17.60 5.20
C ILE A 77 -6.60 -16.43 5.14
N SER A 78 -7.80 -16.66 4.59
CA SER A 78 -8.90 -15.69 4.57
C SER A 78 -9.93 -16.01 5.65
N THR A 79 -10.44 -14.97 6.33
CA THR A 79 -11.56 -15.11 7.28
C THR A 79 -12.84 -14.66 6.59
N ILE A 80 -13.84 -15.52 6.53
CA ILE A 80 -15.17 -15.17 6.05
C ILE A 80 -16.10 -15.05 7.27
N ARG A 81 -16.54 -13.82 7.56
CA ARG A 81 -17.41 -13.51 8.70
C ARG A 81 -18.67 -14.39 8.64
N GLY A 82 -19.03 -15.00 9.78
CA GLY A 82 -20.20 -15.87 9.91
C GLY A 82 -20.04 -17.28 9.35
N MET A 83 -19.08 -17.52 8.45
CA MET A 83 -18.96 -18.81 7.75
C MET A 83 -17.73 -19.62 8.19
N GLY A 84 -16.60 -18.98 8.49
CA GLY A 84 -15.39 -19.65 8.95
C GLY A 84 -14.11 -19.18 8.27
N TYR A 85 -13.23 -20.13 7.95
CA TYR A 85 -11.90 -19.87 7.40
C TYR A 85 -11.72 -20.56 6.05
N SER A 86 -10.98 -19.92 5.15
CA SER A 86 -10.67 -20.48 3.85
C SER A 86 -9.19 -20.31 3.54
N PHE A 87 -8.58 -21.32 2.94
CA PHE A 87 -7.23 -21.24 2.43
C PHE A 87 -7.27 -20.86 0.96
N VAL A 88 -7.11 -19.58 0.71
CA VAL A 88 -7.04 -19.01 -0.63
C VAL A 88 -5.89 -18.02 -0.59
N ALA A 89 -4.88 -18.25 -1.41
CA ALA A 89 -3.90 -17.23 -1.72
C ALA A 89 -4.67 -16.04 -2.28
N VAL A 90 -4.82 -14.99 -1.47
CA VAL A 90 -5.44 -13.76 -1.92
C VAL A 90 -4.48 -13.19 -2.96
N LYS A 91 -4.73 -13.54 -4.23
CA LYS A 91 -4.06 -12.96 -5.38
C LYS A 91 -4.39 -11.48 -5.29
N LYS A 92 -3.44 -10.72 -4.77
CA LYS A 92 -3.60 -9.30 -4.44
C LYS A 92 -3.80 -8.56 -5.76
N ILE A 93 -5.07 -8.42 -6.17
CA ILE A 93 -5.52 -7.51 -7.23
C ILE A 93 -5.07 -6.07 -6.92
N MET A 94 -4.64 -5.80 -5.68
CA MET A 94 -4.19 -4.52 -5.15
C MET A 94 -2.65 -4.34 -5.10
N LYS A 95 -1.88 -4.85 -6.08
CA LYS A 95 -0.42 -4.60 -6.18
C LYS A 95 0.04 -4.07 -7.54
N ARG A 96 -0.85 -3.46 -8.34
CA ARG A 96 -0.50 -2.78 -9.61
C ARG A 96 -0.70 -1.25 -9.61
N LEU A 97 -0.98 -0.62 -8.48
CA LEU A 97 -1.27 0.82 -8.46
C LEU A 97 -0.03 1.75 -8.38
N SER A 98 1.20 1.25 -8.52
CA SER A 98 2.38 2.06 -8.17
C SER A 98 3.22 2.57 -9.34
N ILE A 99 3.00 2.11 -10.58
CA ILE A 99 3.84 2.55 -11.71
C ILE A 99 3.12 3.64 -12.52
N THR A 100 1.87 3.42 -12.89
CA THR A 100 1.06 4.42 -13.60
C THR A 100 0.88 5.69 -12.76
N VAL A 101 0.62 5.55 -11.45
CA VAL A 101 0.49 6.70 -10.53
C VAL A 101 1.80 7.48 -10.38
N ARG A 102 2.94 6.80 -10.29
CA ARG A 102 4.26 7.46 -10.25
C ARG A 102 4.56 8.19 -11.56
N LEU A 103 4.21 7.60 -12.70
CA LEU A 103 4.39 8.23 -14.01
C LEU A 103 3.46 9.44 -14.21
N THR A 104 2.20 9.37 -13.77
CA THR A 104 1.29 10.51 -13.81
C THR A 104 1.73 11.64 -12.90
N LEU A 105 2.25 11.33 -11.70
CA LEU A 105 2.81 12.34 -10.80
C LEU A 105 4.04 13.02 -11.38
N LEU A 106 4.95 12.26 -12.01
CA LEU A 106 6.09 12.83 -12.72
C LEU A 106 5.66 13.69 -13.91
N PHE A 107 4.63 13.29 -14.64
CA PHE A 107 4.10 14.06 -15.77
C PHE A 107 3.46 15.38 -15.32
N ILE A 108 2.66 15.36 -14.24
CA ILE A 108 2.09 16.57 -13.65
C ILE A 108 3.19 17.50 -13.12
N LEU A 109 4.21 16.95 -12.45
CA LEU A 109 5.36 17.71 -11.96
C LEU A 109 6.11 18.38 -13.13
N LEU A 110 6.31 17.68 -14.24
CA LEU A 110 6.97 18.19 -15.44
C LEU A 110 6.17 19.34 -16.07
N LEU A 111 4.84 19.22 -16.17
CA LEU A 111 3.98 20.29 -16.66
C LEU A 111 4.04 21.54 -15.76
N PHE A 112 4.12 21.36 -14.45
CA PHE A 112 4.22 22.46 -13.50
C PHE A 112 5.54 23.22 -13.64
N VAL A 113 6.66 22.49 -13.80
CA VAL A 113 7.98 23.08 -14.04
C VAL A 113 8.02 23.84 -15.37
N ALA A 114 7.42 23.29 -16.42
CA ALA A 114 7.32 23.96 -17.72
C ALA A 114 6.47 25.25 -17.64
N GLY A 115 5.33 25.19 -16.94
CA GLY A 115 4.46 26.35 -16.73
C GLY A 115 5.14 27.47 -15.93
N ALA A 116 5.85 27.11 -14.86
CA ALA A 116 6.61 28.07 -14.05
C ALA A 116 7.71 28.76 -14.86
N GLY A 117 8.38 28.04 -15.76
CA GLY A 117 9.38 28.61 -16.67
C GLY A 117 8.78 29.68 -17.60
N ILE A 118 7.63 29.41 -18.20
CA ILE A 118 6.95 30.37 -19.10
C ILE A 118 6.55 31.64 -18.33
N VAL A 119 5.92 31.49 -17.16
CA VAL A 119 5.51 32.63 -16.33
C VAL A 119 6.72 33.45 -15.89
N TRP A 120 7.81 32.80 -15.50
CA TRP A 120 9.07 33.47 -15.16
C TRP A 120 9.64 34.28 -16.33
N THR A 121 9.68 33.69 -17.54
CA THR A 121 10.19 34.38 -18.72
C THR A 121 9.34 35.58 -19.12
N LEU A 122 8.00 35.44 -19.05
CA LEU A 122 7.07 36.53 -19.36
C LEU A 122 7.14 37.64 -18.31
N TYR A 123 7.24 37.29 -17.03
CA TYR A 123 7.39 38.24 -15.94
C TYR A 123 8.68 39.04 -16.08
N ASN A 124 9.80 38.37 -16.37
CA ASN A 124 11.10 39.03 -16.51
C ASN A 124 11.16 39.93 -17.77
N GLY A 125 10.52 39.53 -18.87
CA GLY A 125 10.41 40.34 -20.08
C GLY A 125 9.50 41.57 -19.90
N LEU A 126 8.37 41.43 -19.21
CA LEU A 126 7.48 42.56 -18.95
C LEU A 126 8.09 43.53 -17.92
N ALA A 127 8.82 43.01 -16.93
CA ALA A 127 9.51 43.81 -15.94
C ALA A 127 10.61 44.69 -16.56
N SER A 128 11.33 44.20 -17.58
CA SER A 128 12.35 45.00 -18.27
C SER A 128 11.74 46.10 -19.14
N GLU A 129 10.58 45.86 -19.76
CA GLU A 129 9.85 46.88 -20.52
C GLU A 129 9.19 47.94 -19.64
N LEU A 130 8.62 47.55 -18.49
CA LEU A 130 8.03 48.48 -17.52
C LEU A 130 9.09 49.42 -16.92
N LYS A 131 10.30 48.90 -16.64
CA LYS A 131 11.40 49.70 -16.07
C LYS A 131 11.86 50.83 -16.99
N TRP A 132 11.98 50.57 -18.30
CA TRP A 132 12.37 51.60 -19.27
C TRP A 132 11.32 52.70 -19.46
N ARG A 133 10.03 52.36 -19.33
CA ARG A 133 8.95 53.33 -19.52
C ARG A 133 8.81 54.30 -18.35
N ASP A 134 9.12 53.88 -17.12
CA ASP A 134 9.06 54.76 -15.95
C ASP A 134 10.28 55.69 -15.88
N ASP A 135 11.49 55.18 -16.16
CA ASP A 135 12.74 55.97 -16.11
C ASP A 135 12.75 57.17 -17.08
N THR A 136 12.28 56.97 -18.32
CA THR A 136 12.25 58.04 -19.33
C THR A 136 11.25 59.16 -18.98
N THR A 137 10.15 58.83 -18.31
CA THR A 137 9.15 59.83 -17.91
C THR A 137 9.62 60.66 -16.71
N LEU A 138 10.36 60.05 -15.77
CA LEU A 138 10.91 60.73 -14.60
C LEU A 138 12.05 61.68 -14.98
N ILE A 139 12.92 61.29 -15.93
CA ILE A 139 14.02 62.14 -16.43
C ILE A 139 13.47 63.39 -17.15
N ASN A 140 12.42 63.23 -17.96
CA ASN A 140 11.83 64.36 -18.68
C ASN A 140 11.10 65.34 -17.75
N ARG A 141 10.41 64.85 -16.71
CA ARG A 141 9.74 65.71 -15.73
C ARG A 141 10.71 66.44 -14.81
N THR A 142 11.80 65.79 -14.41
CA THR A 142 12.85 66.44 -13.60
C THR A 142 13.58 67.52 -14.40
N ALA A 143 13.82 67.32 -15.69
CA ALA A 143 14.36 68.35 -16.58
C ALA A 143 13.41 69.57 -16.72
N GLN A 144 12.10 69.33 -16.88
CA GLN A 144 11.10 70.42 -16.95
C GLN A 144 10.99 71.22 -15.64
N ILE A 145 10.99 70.55 -14.49
CA ILE A 145 10.94 71.24 -13.19
C ILE A 145 12.18 72.10 -12.97
N LYS A 146 13.34 71.65 -13.45
CA LYS A 146 14.60 72.40 -13.35
C LYS A 146 14.62 73.67 -14.22
N GLN A 147 13.87 73.69 -15.33
CA GLN A 147 13.69 74.87 -16.18
C GLN A 147 12.72 75.91 -15.61
N LEU A 148 11.81 75.51 -14.72
CA LEU A 148 10.83 76.41 -14.10
C LEU A 148 11.36 77.08 -12.82
N LEU A 149 12.55 76.68 -12.35
CA LEU A 149 13.16 77.11 -11.08
C LEU A 149 14.40 78.02 -11.27
N ILE A 150 14.68 78.46 -12.50
CA ILE A 150 15.68 79.49 -12.86
C ILE A 150 14.93 80.59 -13.62
#